data_AF-A0A7C2IUH3-F1
#
_entry.id   AF-A0A7C2IUH3-F1
#
_cell.length_a   1.000
_cell.length_b   1.000
_cell.length_c   1.000
_cell.angle_alpha   90.00
_cell.angle_beta   90.00
_cell.angle_gamma   90.00
#
_symmetry.space_group_name_H-M   'P 1'
#
loop_
_entity.id
_entity.type
_entity.pdbx_description
1 polymer ?
#
loop_
_entity_poly.entity_id
_entity_poly.type
_entity_poly.pdbx_seq_one_letter_code
_entity_poly.pdbx_strand_id
1 'polypeptide(L)'
;MFKTKRLRPDLAPESQTFTSNEVARIASVSLRQLQWWDERKVVSPAHVGHKRVYTPAEVIEVSVIAELRRKGFSLQKIRRVLRFLEREMGRR
;
A
#
# COMPACT_ATOMS: atom_id res chain seq x y z
N MET A 1 -9.79 14.20 -29.31
CA MET A 1 -9.74 13.05 -28.37
C MET A 1 -8.53 13.20 -27.48
N PHE A 2 -8.75 13.47 -26.19
CA PHE A 2 -7.72 13.92 -25.27
C PHE A 2 -6.73 12.79 -24.92
N LYS A 3 -5.50 12.88 -25.43
CA LYS A 3 -4.34 12.18 -24.86
C LYS A 3 -3.86 12.98 -23.66
N THR A 4 -4.41 12.72 -22.48
CA THR A 4 -3.80 13.21 -21.23
C THR A 4 -2.62 12.32 -20.88
N LYS A 5 -1.46 12.63 -21.48
CA LYS A 5 -0.15 12.20 -21.01
C LYS A 5 0.01 12.72 -19.59
N ARG A 6 -0.27 11.90 -18.58
CA ARG A 6 0.20 12.17 -17.22
C ARG A 6 1.69 11.88 -17.16
N LEU A 7 2.49 12.81 -17.69
CA LEU A 7 3.79 13.09 -17.11
C LEU A 7 3.50 13.48 -15.66
N ARG A 8 3.75 12.58 -14.71
CA ARG A 8 3.68 12.95 -13.29
C ARG A 8 4.98 13.66 -12.93
N PRO A 9 4.84 14.81 -12.25
CA PRO A 9 5.89 15.81 -12.18
C PRO A 9 7.01 15.31 -11.27
N ASP A 10 8.22 15.59 -11.73
CA ASP A 10 9.42 15.91 -10.97
C ASP A 10 9.45 15.52 -9.49
N LEU A 11 10.31 14.53 -9.24
CA LEU A 11 11.12 14.31 -8.06
C LEU A 11 11.15 15.52 -7.10
N ALA A 12 10.40 15.42 -6.01
CA ALA A 12 10.55 16.28 -4.84
C ALA A 12 10.54 15.40 -3.58
N PRO A 13 11.22 15.87 -2.52
CA PRO A 13 12.61 15.52 -2.19
C PRO A 13 12.73 14.03 -1.81
N GLU A 14 13.71 13.29 -2.36
CA GLU A 14 14.07 11.91 -1.93
C GLU A 14 12.91 11.13 -1.27
N SER A 15 11.79 10.96 -1.99
CA SER A 15 10.54 10.52 -1.38
C SER A 15 10.78 9.14 -0.77
N GLN A 16 10.84 9.09 0.57
CA GLN A 16 11.32 7.94 1.32
C GLN A 16 10.58 6.69 0.85
N THR A 17 11.31 5.79 0.19
CA THR A 17 10.76 4.53 -0.29
C THR A 17 11.20 3.38 0.57
N PHE A 18 10.34 2.38 0.73
CA PHE A 18 10.61 1.19 1.51
C PHE A 18 10.62 -0.04 0.62
N THR A 19 11.53 -0.96 0.91
CA THR A 19 11.61 -2.29 0.30
C THR A 19 10.65 -3.26 0.97
N SER A 20 10.33 -4.38 0.31
CA SER A 20 9.50 -5.44 0.92
C SER A 20 10.03 -5.92 2.28
N ASN A 21 11.35 -5.96 2.48
CA ASN A 21 11.95 -6.38 3.75
C ASN A 21 11.68 -5.37 4.88
N GLU A 22 11.82 -4.08 4.59
CA GLU A 22 11.53 -3.02 5.56
C GLU A 22 10.05 -3.01 5.93
N VAL A 23 9.18 -3.07 4.92
CA VAL A 23 7.72 -3.10 5.14
C VAL A 23 7.29 -4.34 5.93
N ALA A 24 7.84 -5.51 5.61
CA ALA A 24 7.57 -6.75 6.35
C ALA A 24 7.96 -6.62 7.83
N ARG A 25 9.12 -6.01 8.12
CA ARG A 25 9.58 -5.75 9.49
C ARG A 25 8.69 -4.75 10.21
N ILE A 26 8.38 -3.61 9.57
CA ILE A 26 7.57 -2.53 10.16
C ILE A 26 6.16 -3.04 10.49
N ALA A 27 5.49 -3.71 9.54
CA ALA A 27 4.13 -4.20 9.73
C ALA A 27 4.04 -5.52 10.51
N SER A 28 5.19 -6.12 10.85
CA SER A 28 5.29 -7.45 11.46
C SER A 28 4.49 -8.51 10.68
N VAL A 29 4.79 -8.60 9.38
CA VAL A 29 4.21 -9.59 8.45
C VAL A 29 5.30 -10.34 7.72
N SER A 30 5.00 -11.57 7.28
CA SER A 30 5.91 -12.30 6.40
C SER A 30 5.97 -11.68 5.01
N LEU A 31 7.11 -11.82 4.33
CA LEU A 31 7.26 -11.45 2.92
C LEU A 31 6.21 -12.15 2.04
N ARG A 32 5.86 -13.40 2.37
CA ARG A 32 4.85 -14.15 1.62
C ARG A 32 3.46 -13.53 1.75
N GLN A 33 3.07 -13.07 2.94
CA GLN A 33 1.80 -12.36 3.14
C GLN A 33 1.79 -11.06 2.35
N LEU A 34 2.88 -10.29 2.40
CA LEU A 34 3.02 -9.05 1.65
C LEU A 34 2.94 -9.28 0.14
N GLN A 35 3.61 -10.31 -0.37
CA GLN A 35 3.52 -10.72 -1.77
C GLN A 35 2.11 -11.17 -2.15
N TRP A 36 1.45 -11.97 -1.30
CA TRP A 36 0.08 -12.41 -1.54
C TRP A 36 -0.88 -11.23 -1.60
N TRP A 37 -0.69 -10.20 -0.76
CA TRP A 37 -1.49 -8.97 -0.79
C TRP A 37 -1.30 -8.19 -2.09
N ASP A 38 -0.10 -8.12 -2.64
CA ASP A 38 0.16 -7.54 -3.96
C ASP A 38 -0.50 -8.36 -5.10
N GLU A 39 -0.31 -9.69 -5.10
CA GLU A 39 -0.92 -10.62 -6.06
C GLU A 39 -2.46 -10.47 -6.12
N ARG A 40 -3.08 -10.21 -4.96
CA ARG A 40 -4.54 -10.04 -4.81
C ARG A 40 -5.02 -8.59 -4.90
N LYS A 41 -4.13 -7.65 -5.23
CA LYS A 41 -4.41 -6.21 -5.31
C LYS A 41 -5.12 -5.71 -4.05
N VAL A 42 -4.67 -6.20 -2.90
CA VAL A 42 -5.04 -5.67 -1.58
C VAL A 42 -4.20 -4.44 -1.29
N VAL A 43 -2.91 -4.50 -1.64
CA VAL A 43 -1.98 -3.37 -1.75
C VAL A 43 -1.37 -3.43 -3.15
N SER A 44 -0.86 -2.35 -3.72
CA SER A 44 -0.31 -2.35 -5.08
C SER A 44 0.92 -1.45 -5.21
N PRO A 45 2.07 -1.90 -4.68
CA PRO A 45 3.31 -1.12 -4.69
C PRO A 45 3.80 -0.83 -6.10
N ALA A 46 4.61 0.22 -6.22
CA ALA A 46 5.38 0.47 -7.42
C ALA A 46 6.41 -0.66 -7.64
N HIS A 47 6.74 -0.91 -8.90
CA HIS A 47 7.75 -1.89 -9.28
C HIS A 47 8.92 -1.18 -9.94
N VAL A 48 10.11 -1.31 -9.34
CA VAL A 48 11.37 -0.80 -9.89
C VAL A 48 12.22 -2.01 -10.25
N GLY A 49 12.21 -2.38 -11.53
CA GLY A 49 12.71 -3.68 -11.99
C GLY A 49 11.91 -4.82 -11.35
N HIS A 50 12.60 -5.74 -10.69
CA HIS A 50 11.98 -6.87 -9.98
C HIS A 50 11.62 -6.58 -8.52
N LYS A 51 11.91 -5.36 -8.02
CA LYS A 51 11.69 -4.98 -6.62
C LYS A 51 10.37 -4.26 -6.46
N ARG A 52 9.63 -4.62 -5.42
CA ARG A 52 8.48 -3.84 -4.93
C ARG A 52 8.99 -2.69 -4.07
N VAL A 53 8.49 -1.51 -4.36
CA VAL A 53 8.87 -0.26 -3.71
C VAL A 53 7.60 0.40 -3.18
N TYR A 54 7.60 0.68 -1.90
CA TYR A 54 6.45 1.20 -1.17
C TYR A 54 6.70 2.64 -0.77
N THR A 55 5.68 3.47 -0.91
CA THR A 55 5.61 4.81 -0.35
C THR A 55 5.30 4.76 1.15
N PRO A 56 5.55 5.84 1.92
CA PRO A 56 5.21 5.87 3.35
C PRO A 56 3.72 5.60 3.61
N ALA A 57 2.84 6.10 2.73
CA ALA A 57 1.40 5.87 2.82
C ALA A 57 1.04 4.37 2.67
N GLU A 58 1.67 3.67 1.73
CA GLU A 58 1.47 2.23 1.56
C GLU A 58 2.02 1.42 2.74
N VAL A 59 3.09 1.87 3.40
CA VAL A 59 3.56 1.22 4.64
C VAL A 59 2.52 1.33 5.75
N ILE A 60 1.89 2.49 5.91
CA ILE A 60 0.79 2.69 6.86
C ILE A 60 -0.39 1.78 6.50
N GLU A 61 -0.78 1.72 5.23
CA GLU A 61 -1.87 0.86 4.77
C GLU A 61 -1.60 -0.62 5.09
N VAL A 62 -0.41 -1.14 4.75
CA VAL A 62 0.02 -2.50 5.08
C VAL A 62 -0.05 -2.76 6.58
N SER A 63 0.39 -1.79 7.40
CA SER A 63 0.36 -1.90 8.86
C SER A 63 -1.07 -1.95 9.41
N VAL A 64 -1.98 -1.14 8.89
CA VAL A 64 -3.41 -1.16 9.24
C VAL A 64 -4.05 -2.49 8.84
N ILE A 65 -3.78 -2.98 7.64
CA ILE A 65 -4.26 -4.30 7.19
C ILE A 65 -3.76 -5.40 8.12
N ALA A 66 -2.48 -5.38 8.47
CA ALA A 66 -1.87 -6.36 9.36
C ALA A 66 -2.56 -6.37 10.74
N GLU A 67 -2.79 -5.20 11.33
CA GLU A 67 -3.47 -5.12 12.63
C GLU A 67 -4.92 -5.61 12.58
N LEU A 68 -5.68 -5.22 11.56
CA LEU A 68 -7.05 -5.68 11.42
C LEU A 68 -7.11 -7.20 11.19
N ARG A 69 -6.15 -7.76 10.45
CA ARG A 69 -6.03 -9.22 10.27
C ARG A 69 -5.74 -9.93 11.59
N ARG A 70 -4.85 -9.39 12.43
CA ARG A 70 -4.58 -9.93 13.77
C ARG A 70 -5.83 -9.90 14.67
N LYS A 71 -6.66 -8.87 14.52
CA LYS A 71 -7.96 -8.75 15.22
C LYS A 71 -9.08 -9.61 14.63
N GLY A 72 -8.77 -10.51 13.69
CA GLY A 72 -9.75 -11.47 13.14
C GLY A 72 -10.61 -10.92 11.99
N PHE A 73 -10.30 -9.75 11.44
CA PHE A 73 -11.04 -9.24 10.29
C PHE A 73 -10.67 -10.03 9.01
N SER A 74 -11.67 -10.38 8.21
CA SER A 74 -11.44 -10.89 6.86
C SER A 74 -10.98 -9.76 5.94
N LEU A 75 -10.20 -10.07 4.91
CA LEU A 75 -9.74 -9.07 3.94
C LEU A 75 -10.91 -8.35 3.25
N GLN A 76 -12.03 -9.03 3.04
CA GLN A 76 -13.23 -8.42 2.50
C GLN A 76 -13.81 -7.35 3.44
N LYS A 77 -13.81 -7.59 4.76
CA LYS A 77 -14.23 -6.58 5.75
C LYS A 77 -13.24 -5.41 5.77
N ILE A 78 -11.95 -5.70 5.75
CA ILE A 78 -10.88 -4.67 5.72
C ILE A 78 -11.03 -3.76 4.50
N ARG A 79 -11.26 -4.31 3.30
CA ARG A 79 -11.50 -3.50 2.08
C ARG A 79 -12.69 -2.54 2.22
N ARG A 80 -13.74 -2.90 2.99
CA ARG A 80 -14.87 -1.99 3.26
C ARG A 80 -14.46 -0.85 4.20
N VAL A 81 -13.67 -1.16 5.23
CA VAL A 81 -13.14 -0.18 6.18
C VAL A 81 -12.22 0.81 5.48
N LEU A 82 -11.26 0.34 4.67
CA LEU A 82 -10.34 1.22 3.95
C LEU A 82 -11.08 2.17 2.99
N ARG A 83 -12.04 1.67 2.20
CA ARG A 83 -12.90 2.53 1.35
C ARG A 83 -13.75 3.53 2.14
N PHE A 84 -14.13 3.19 3.36
CA PHE A 84 -14.82 4.12 4.23
C PHE A 84 -13.86 5.23 4.68
N LEU A 85 -12.68 4.87 5.19
CA LEU A 85 -11.66 5.83 5.62
C LEU A 85 -11.22 6.75 4.48
N GLU A 86 -10.97 6.23 3.28
CA GLU A 86 -10.63 7.04 2.09
C GLU A 86 -11.70 8.09 1.78
N ARG A 87 -13.00 7.74 1.90
CA ARG A 87 -14.10 8.67 1.62
C ARG A 87 -14.23 9.75 2.69
N GLU A 88 -14.06 9.39 3.96
CA GLU A 88 -14.20 10.32 5.08
C GLU A 88 -12.96 11.20 5.25
N MET A 89 -11.77 10.67 4.98
CA MET A 89 -10.49 11.39 5.10
C MET A 89 -10.08 12.13 3.82
N GLY A 90 -10.54 11.67 2.64
CA GLY A 90 -10.38 12.38 1.36
C GLY A 90 -11.36 13.55 1.17
N ARG A 91 -12.22 13.79 2.16
CA ARG A 91 -13.13 14.94 2.26
C ARG A 91 -12.56 15.99 3.25
N ARG A 92 -11.33 16.44 3.02
CA ARG A 92 -10.78 17.68 3.58
C ARG A 92 -9.86 18.33 2.57
#